data_AF-A0A6A9SF00-F1
#
_entry.id   AF-A0A6A9SF00-F1
#
_cell.length_a   1.000
_cell.length_b   1.000
_cell.length_c   1.000
_cell.angle_alpha   90.00
_cell.angle_beta   90.00
_cell.angle_gamma   90.00
#
_symmetry.space_group_name_H-M   'P 1'
#
loop_
_entity.id
_entity.type
_entity.pdbx_description
1 polymer ?
#
loop_
_entity_poly.entity_id
_entity_poly.type
_entity_poly.pdbx_seq_one_letter_code
_entity_poly.pdbx_strand_id
1 'polypeptide(L)' 'MQQPFADTLDVYGVLVGAFVALVGIGTLVGMPWQYTNSGVVTVLQVLGALGAVGVGVGLAWLAHTQA' A
#
# COMPACT_ATOMS: atom_id res chain seq x y z
N MET A 1 -0.70 -27.82 -16.56
CA MET A 1 -1.84 -26.89 -16.52
C MET A 1 -1.43 -25.69 -17.34
N GLN A 2 -1.96 -25.55 -18.55
CA GLN A 2 -1.70 -24.38 -19.39
C GLN A 2 -2.56 -23.25 -18.83
N GLN A 3 -1.96 -22.15 -18.36
CA GLN A 3 -2.65 -20.91 -17.98
C GLN A 3 -3.44 -20.43 -19.22
N PRO A 4 -4.77 -20.55 -19.27
CA PRO A 4 -5.53 -20.34 -20.51
C PRO A 4 -5.65 -18.87 -20.92
N PHE A 5 -5.22 -17.93 -20.07
CA PHE A 5 -5.28 -16.50 -20.31
C PHE A 5 -3.99 -15.83 -19.83
N ALA A 6 -3.40 -14.98 -20.68
CA ALA A 6 -2.31 -14.10 -20.26
C ALA A 6 -2.91 -12.91 -19.51
N ASP A 7 -2.49 -12.66 -18.27
CA ASP A 7 -2.98 -11.52 -17.49
C ASP A 7 -2.35 -10.22 -17.99
N THR A 8 -3.03 -9.58 -18.95
CA THR A 8 -2.64 -8.27 -19.48
C THR A 8 -2.75 -7.13 -18.45
N LEU A 9 -3.42 -7.36 -17.31
CA LEU A 9 -3.66 -6.35 -16.28
C LEU A 9 -2.65 -6.40 -15.13
N ASP A 10 -1.73 -7.37 -15.10
CA ASP A 10 -0.68 -7.51 -14.06
C ASP A 10 0.02 -6.17 -13.79
N VAL A 11 0.45 -5.49 -14.86
CA VAL A 11 1.16 -4.20 -14.74
C VAL A 11 0.33 -3.14 -14.02
N TYR A 12 -0.99 -3.10 -14.24
CA TYR A 12 -1.86 -2.14 -13.56
C TYR A 12 -2.07 -2.52 -12.10
N GLY A 13 -2.19 -3.83 -11.80
CA GLY A 13 -2.27 -4.33 -10.42
C GLY A 13 -1.02 -3.95 -9.62
N VAL A 14 0.17 -4.17 -10.19
CA VAL A 14 1.45 -3.78 -9.58
C VAL A 14 1.55 -2.28 -9.40
N LEU A 15 1.18 -1.48 -10.40
CA LEU A 15 1.21 -0.01 -10.31
C LEU A 15 0.26 0.53 -9.23
N VAL A 16 -0.94 -0.03 -9.11
CA VAL A 16 -1.91 0.33 -8.08
C VAL A 16 -1.37 -0.02 -6.69
N GLY A 17 -0.83 -1.23 -6.52
CA GLY A 17 -0.20 -1.64 -5.27
C GLY A 17 0.97 -0.73 -4.88
N ALA A 18 1.86 -0.44 -5.83
CA ALA A 18 2.96 0.49 -5.64
C ALA A 18 2.48 1.90 -5.25
N PHE A 19 1.45 2.41 -5.92
CA PHE A 19 0.85 3.71 -5.60
C PHE A 19 0.34 3.76 -4.15
N VAL A 20 -0.44 2.77 -3.73
CA VAL A 20 -0.96 2.69 -2.35
C VAL A 20 0.18 2.62 -1.34
N ALA A 21 1.23 1.84 -1.62
CA ALA A 21 2.39 1.77 -0.76
C ALA A 21 3.13 3.11 -0.65
N LEU A 22 3.33 3.80 -1.77
CA LEU A 22 3.95 5.12 -1.81
C LEU A 22 3.13 6.18 -1.08
N VAL A 23 1.80 6.15 -1.15
CA VAL A 23 0.93 7.04 -0.37
C VAL A 23 1.11 6.82 1.13
N GLY A 24 1.18 5.55 1.56
CA GLY A 24 1.48 5.21 2.96
C GLY A 24 2.85 5.75 3.40
N ILE A 25 3.89 5.53 2.59
CA ILE A 25 5.24 6.07 2.84
C ILE A 25 5.24 7.59 2.87
N GLY A 26 4.59 8.25 1.91
CA GLY A 26 4.48 9.70 1.85
C GLY A 26 3.77 10.28 3.07
N THR A 27 2.77 9.57 3.60
CA THR A 27 2.11 9.92 4.86
C THR A 27 3.08 9.80 6.04
N LEU A 28 3.89 8.74 6.09
CA LEU A 28 4.91 8.56 7.13
C LEU A 28 5.97 9.65 7.09
N VAL A 29 6.44 10.01 5.91
CA VAL A 29 7.45 11.05 5.70
C VAL A 29 6.89 12.44 5.98
N GLY A 30 5.66 12.72 5.56
CA GLY A 30 4.99 13.99 5.77
C GLY A 30 4.60 14.26 7.23
N MET A 31 4.53 13.22 8.06
CA MET A 31 4.25 13.28 9.50
C MET A 31 3.10 14.25 9.87
N PRO A 32 1.91 14.17 9.25
CA PRO A 32 0.83 15.15 9.46
C PRO A 32 0.35 15.22 10.92
N TRP A 33 0.57 14.16 11.70
CA TRP A 33 0.27 14.10 13.13
C TRP A 33 1.17 14.97 14.01
N GLN A 34 2.21 15.63 13.47
CA GLN A 34 3.00 16.58 14.26
C GLN A 34 2.15 17.71 14.87
N TYR A 35 0.98 17.98 14.29
CA TYR A 35 0.03 18.98 14.77
C TYR A 35 -1.11 18.40 15.62
N THR A 36 -1.07 17.09 15.93
CA THR A 36 -2.08 16.41 16.78
C THR A 36 -1.75 16.59 18.26
N ASN A 37 -2.77 16.87 19.08
CA ASN A 37 -2.61 17.06 20.54
C ASN A 37 -2.87 15.77 21.36
N SER A 38 -2.98 14.61 20.71
CA SER A 38 -3.29 13.31 21.33
C SER A 38 -2.34 12.22 20.87
N GLY A 39 -1.53 11.68 21.80
CA GLY A 39 -0.58 10.61 21.50
C GLY A 39 -1.25 9.33 20.99
N VAL A 40 -2.45 8.99 21.48
CA VAL A 40 -3.22 7.82 21.02
C VAL A 40 -3.62 7.97 19.55
N VAL A 41 -4.09 9.16 19.17
CA VAL A 41 -4.49 9.45 17.79
C VAL A 41 -3.28 9.45 16.86
N THR A 42 -2.12 9.91 17.33
CA THR A 42 -0.85 9.79 16.61
C THR A 42 -0.46 8.34 16.35
N VAL A 43 -0.54 7.47 17.36
CA VAL A 43 -0.22 6.03 17.20
C VAL A 43 -1.14 5.38 16.16
N LEU A 44 -2.45 5.66 16.20
CA LEU A 44 -3.39 5.11 15.23
C LEU A 44 -3.11 5.61 13.80
N GLN A 45 -2.74 6.88 13.63
CA GLN A 45 -2.35 7.42 12.31
C GLN A 45 -1.10 6.73 11.76
N VAL A 46 -0.08 6.53 12.59
CA VAL A 46 1.15 5.82 12.19
C VAL A 46 0.85 4.38 11.82
N LEU A 47 0.06 3.67 12.64
CA LEU A 47 -0.35 2.30 12.35
C LEU A 47 -1.19 2.21 11.06
N GLY A 48 -2.10 3.17 10.84
CA GLY A 48 -2.87 3.27 9.61
C GLY A 48 -1.98 3.48 8.37
N ALA A 49 -0.97 4.35 8.47
CA ALA A 49 -0.03 4.59 7.39
C ALA A 49 0.84 3.35 7.11
N LEU A 50 1.34 2.66 8.14
CA LEU A 50 2.03 1.38 8.00
C LEU A 50 1.12 0.30 7.38
N GLY A 51 -0.15 0.28 7.79
CA GLY A 51 -1.18 -0.59 7.20
C GLY A 51 -1.37 -0.32 5.71
N ALA A 52 -1.43 0.94 5.29
CA ALA A 52 -1.51 1.31 3.88
C ALA A 52 -0.28 0.83 3.09
N VAL A 53 0.92 0.95 3.67
CA VAL A 53 2.15 0.39 3.06
C VAL A 53 2.01 -1.12 2.87
N GLY A 54 1.60 -1.83 3.92
CA GLY A 54 1.41 -3.28 3.89
C GLY A 54 0.37 -3.71 2.85
N VAL A 55 -0.75 -3.01 2.76
CA VAL A 55 -1.80 -3.27 1.76
C VAL A 55 -1.26 -3.04 0.36
N GLY A 56 -0.57 -1.93 0.09
CA GLY A 56 -0.01 -1.65 -1.22
C GLY A 56 1.01 -2.69 -1.68
N VAL A 57 1.94 -3.08 -0.79
CA VAL A 57 2.90 -4.16 -1.06
C VAL A 57 2.18 -5.49 -1.29
N GLY A 58 1.19 -5.81 -0.47
CA GLY A 58 0.38 -7.03 -0.60
C GLY A 58 -0.36 -7.10 -1.93
N LEU A 59 -0.93 -5.99 -2.39
CA LEU A 59 -1.60 -5.90 -3.69
C LEU A 59 -0.62 -6.11 -4.84
N ALA A 60 0.53 -5.44 -4.82
CA ALA A 60 1.55 -5.59 -5.87
C ALA A 60 2.09 -7.02 -5.93
N TRP A 61 2.33 -7.64 -4.77
CA TRP A 61 2.77 -9.03 -4.69
C TRP A 61 1.71 -10.00 -5.18
N LEU A 62 0.45 -9.82 -4.78
CA LEU A 62 -0.65 -10.69 -5.19
C LEU A 62 -0.89 -10.61 -6.71
N ALA A 63 -0.89 -9.39 -7.26
CA ALA A 63 -1.04 -9.17 -8.69
C ALA A 63 0.03 -9.94 -9.49
N HIS A 64 1.30 -9.80 -9.11
CA HIS A 64 2.38 -10.42 -9.86
C HIS A 64 2.51 -11.94 -9.67
N THR A 65 2.13 -12.47 -8.50
CA THR A 65 2.30 -13.91 -8.21
C THR A 65 1.11 -14.77 -8.62
N GLN A 66 -0.07 -14.16 -8.81
CA GLN A 66 -1.28 -14.87 -9.24
C GLN A 66 -1.75 -14.50 -10.65
N ALA A 67 -1.01 -13.64 -11.34
CA ALA A 67 -1.11 -13.38 -12.78
C ALA A 67 -0.61 -14.55 -13.65
#